data_AF-A0A1G1QEZ6-F1
#
_entry.id   AF-A0A1G1QEZ6-F1
#
_cell.length_a   1.000
_cell.length_b   1.000
_cell.length_c   1.000
_cell.angle_alpha   90.00
_cell.angle_beta   90.00
_cell.angle_gamma   90.00
#
_symmetry.space_group_name_H-M   'P 1'
#
loop_
_entity.id
_entity.type
_entity.pdbx_description
1 polymer ?
#
loop_
_entity_poly.entity_id
_entity_poly.type
_entity_poly.pdbx_seq_one_letter_code
_entity_poly.pdbx_strand_id
1 'polypeptide(L)'
;VIGRAGVGLDNVDLEAATNKGIIVMNTPAGNTISTAEHTMSMLLALSRNIPLADLSLKSGEWKRSKFMGVELYGKTMGILGLGRIGTEVSKRAISFGMRIIAYDPFLSREIAEALGIELVELKELFKRSDYISVHAPLTDETRHIISDKELALMKNGVRLINCARGGIIDEEALLRALDAGKVAGAALDVFEKEPPDFSSPLLKHKNVVVTPHLGASTKEAQVNVAIEICESVRDALLNQGIRNAANFPCLAAEVCALLQPYINLGEKLGMLASQLFEGRIRELKINYTGEIIKYDLSPLTMAIVKGLFTPILQETVNYINARSLARERGINILESKSEREEDFTNLVSLEVDVEGKLRKVAGTLFTNNEPRIVNVDGLYVETIPKGHMLFLENWDKPGVIGNLGTLMGKNKINIAGMTFGRDKPGGKAVSALNIDGPVSARILGEIKKLDNILSVKLVKL
;
A
#
# COMPACT_ATOMS: atom_id res chain seq x y z
N VAL A 1 8.30 6.14 12.80
CA VAL A 1 8.54 5.03 11.85
C VAL A 1 8.88 3.78 12.65
N ILE A 2 8.45 2.61 12.19
CA ILE A 2 8.90 1.29 12.68
C ILE A 2 9.66 0.64 11.53
N GLY A 3 10.92 0.25 11.75
CA GLY A 3 11.72 -0.46 10.77
C GLY A 3 11.95 -1.91 11.19
N ARG A 4 11.53 -2.86 10.36
CA ARG A 4 11.77 -4.30 10.57
C ARG A 4 12.90 -4.77 9.68
N ALA A 5 13.99 -5.24 10.28
CA ALA A 5 15.12 -5.85 9.57
C ALA A 5 14.76 -7.27 9.10
N GLY A 6 14.10 -7.36 7.96
CA GLY A 6 13.73 -8.58 7.25
C GLY A 6 12.46 -8.39 6.41
N VAL A 7 12.08 -9.40 5.62
CA VAL A 7 10.94 -9.34 4.69
C VAL A 7 9.56 -9.43 5.35
N GLY A 8 9.31 -10.51 6.11
CA GLY A 8 8.04 -10.73 6.82
C GLY A 8 7.71 -9.62 7.83
N LEU A 9 6.42 -9.38 8.07
CA LEU A 9 5.92 -8.39 9.03
C LEU A 9 4.98 -9.03 10.05
N ASP A 10 5.05 -10.36 10.19
CA ASP A 10 4.14 -11.18 11.00
C ASP A 10 4.20 -10.82 12.50
N ASN A 11 5.32 -10.23 12.94
CA ASN A 11 5.53 -9.76 14.30
C ASN A 11 5.26 -8.26 14.50
N VAL A 12 4.67 -7.58 13.50
CA VAL A 12 4.34 -6.15 13.56
C VAL A 12 2.84 -5.98 13.34
N ASP A 13 2.17 -5.34 14.30
CA ASP A 13 0.76 -4.96 14.16
C ASP A 13 0.62 -3.77 13.20
N LEU A 14 0.43 -4.10 11.91
CA LEU A 14 0.28 -3.12 10.83
C LEU A 14 -0.97 -2.25 10.99
N GLU A 15 -2.05 -2.81 11.54
CA GLU A 15 -3.29 -2.09 11.74
C GLU A 15 -3.14 -1.04 12.84
N ALA A 16 -2.61 -1.42 14.00
CA ALA A 16 -2.33 -0.47 15.08
C ALA A 16 -1.33 0.62 14.68
N ALA A 17 -0.29 0.27 13.91
CA ALA A 17 0.66 1.24 13.39
C ALA A 17 -0.01 2.23 12.43
N THR A 18 -0.86 1.73 11.52
CA THR A 18 -1.65 2.55 10.59
C THR A 18 -2.59 3.50 11.32
N ASN A 19 -3.31 3.00 12.33
CA ASN A 19 -4.21 3.81 13.16
C ASN A 19 -3.48 4.92 13.93
N LYS A 20 -2.21 4.70 14.27
CA LYS A 20 -1.35 5.71 14.92
C LYS A 20 -0.55 6.58 13.93
N GLY A 21 -0.68 6.37 12.62
CA GLY A 21 0.04 7.13 11.61
C GLY A 21 1.54 6.83 11.58
N ILE A 22 1.93 5.64 12.03
CA ILE A 22 3.31 5.19 12.07
C ILE A 22 3.60 4.41 10.78
N ILE A 23 4.52 4.94 9.96
CA ILE A 23 5.02 4.23 8.79
C ILE A 23 5.77 2.97 9.25
N VAL A 24 5.41 1.82 8.70
CA VAL A 24 6.08 0.53 8.91
C VAL A 24 6.86 0.20 7.65
N MET A 25 8.15 -0.12 7.81
CA MET A 25 9.07 -0.42 6.73
C MET A 25 9.72 -1.79 6.92
N ASN A 26 10.02 -2.48 5.83
CA ASN A 26 10.71 -3.77 5.83
C ASN A 26 11.92 -3.76 4.87
N THR A 27 12.57 -4.92 4.70
CA THR A 27 13.76 -5.05 3.81
C THR A 27 13.57 -6.22 2.85
N PRO A 28 12.78 -6.03 1.78
CA PRO A 28 12.41 -7.09 0.84
C PRO A 28 13.59 -7.61 0.01
N ALA A 29 14.69 -6.84 -0.10
CA ALA A 29 15.83 -7.22 -0.92
C ALA A 29 16.91 -7.99 -0.14
N GLY A 30 17.20 -7.58 1.11
CA GLY A 30 18.39 -8.00 1.86
C GLY A 30 18.60 -9.50 2.04
N ASN A 31 17.56 -10.33 2.00
CA ASN A 31 17.66 -11.79 2.15
C ASN A 31 17.45 -12.60 0.86
N THR A 32 17.29 -11.94 -0.30
CA THR A 32 16.89 -12.59 -1.55
C THR A 32 17.86 -13.72 -1.93
N ILE A 33 19.16 -13.41 -1.92
CA ILE A 33 20.21 -14.35 -2.34
C ILE A 33 20.32 -15.52 -1.38
N SER A 34 20.40 -15.26 -0.07
CA SER A 34 20.50 -16.33 0.93
C SER A 34 19.28 -17.25 0.93
N THR A 35 18.08 -16.72 0.70
CA THR A 35 16.86 -17.56 0.62
C THR A 35 16.86 -18.42 -0.65
N ALA A 36 17.34 -17.88 -1.77
CA ALA A 36 17.49 -18.64 -3.01
C ALA A 36 18.54 -19.75 -2.85
N GLU A 37 19.69 -19.46 -2.23
CA GLU A 37 20.72 -20.45 -1.92
C GLU A 37 20.23 -21.54 -0.96
N HIS A 38 19.48 -21.16 0.07
CA HIS A 38 18.86 -22.11 0.99
C HIS A 38 17.85 -23.00 0.27
N THR A 39 17.02 -22.44 -0.61
CA THR A 39 16.09 -23.23 -1.45
C THR A 39 16.83 -24.27 -2.29
N MET A 40 17.91 -23.86 -2.97
CA MET A 40 18.73 -24.79 -3.75
C MET A 40 19.42 -25.84 -2.87
N SER A 41 19.85 -25.45 -1.66
CA SER A 41 20.45 -26.36 -0.68
C SER A 41 19.44 -27.40 -0.20
N MET A 42 18.21 -26.99 0.11
CA MET A 42 17.09 -27.86 0.48
C MET A 42 16.71 -28.80 -0.65
N LEU A 43 16.67 -28.32 -1.90
CA LEU A 43 16.45 -29.12 -3.09
C LEU A 43 17.53 -30.21 -3.26
N LEU A 44 18.81 -29.86 -3.11
CA LEU A 44 19.92 -30.82 -3.21
C LEU A 44 19.93 -31.82 -2.04
N ALA A 45 19.70 -31.35 -0.81
CA ALA A 45 19.63 -32.18 0.38
C ALA A 45 18.54 -33.24 0.25
N LEU A 46 17.35 -32.83 -0.21
CA LEU A 46 16.23 -33.72 -0.50
C LEU A 46 16.56 -34.71 -1.61
N SER A 47 17.14 -34.25 -2.72
CA SER A 47 17.43 -35.10 -3.88
C SER A 47 18.47 -36.18 -3.59
N ARG A 48 19.37 -35.94 -2.63
CA ARG A 48 20.53 -36.80 -2.34
C ARG A 48 20.48 -37.48 -0.97
N ASN A 49 19.39 -37.32 -0.20
CA ASN A 49 19.22 -37.87 1.15
C ASN A 49 20.32 -37.41 2.13
N ILE A 50 20.84 -36.19 1.97
CA ILE A 50 22.04 -35.72 2.69
C ILE A 50 21.87 -35.84 4.22
N PRO A 51 20.78 -35.36 4.84
CA PRO A 51 20.68 -35.37 6.30
C PRO A 51 20.69 -36.79 6.90
N LEU A 52 19.97 -37.73 6.27
CA LEU A 52 19.91 -39.11 6.73
C LEU A 52 21.23 -39.87 6.49
N ALA A 53 21.89 -39.62 5.35
CA ALA A 53 23.17 -40.22 5.05
C ALA A 53 24.26 -39.73 6.03
N ASP A 54 24.31 -38.43 6.30
CA ASP A 54 25.19 -37.82 7.31
C ASP A 54 24.94 -38.41 8.70
N LEU A 55 23.67 -38.47 9.14
CA LEU A 55 23.30 -39.04 10.43
C LEU A 55 23.76 -40.51 10.55
N SER A 56 23.62 -41.31 9.49
CA SER A 56 24.04 -42.72 9.51
C SER A 56 25.53 -42.91 9.74
N LEU A 57 26.38 -42.05 9.13
CA LEU A 57 27.82 -42.13 9.35
C LEU A 57 28.20 -41.65 10.76
N LYS A 58 27.55 -40.59 11.25
CA LYS A 58 27.74 -40.10 12.63
C LYS A 58 27.29 -41.11 13.68
N SER A 59 26.32 -41.97 13.36
CA SER A 59 25.92 -43.10 14.22
C SER A 59 26.79 -44.35 14.05
N GLY A 60 27.86 -44.30 13.24
CA GLY A 60 28.78 -45.42 13.02
C GLY A 60 28.26 -46.49 12.04
N GLU A 61 27.25 -46.18 11.23
CA GLU A 61 26.63 -47.12 10.29
C GLU A 61 27.00 -46.83 8.84
N TRP A 62 27.48 -47.83 8.10
CA TRP A 62 27.73 -47.72 6.66
C TRP A 62 26.55 -48.21 5.82
N LYS A 63 25.57 -47.33 5.56
CA LYS A 63 24.30 -47.66 4.87
C LYS A 63 24.24 -47.27 3.39
N ARG A 64 25.36 -47.32 2.66
CA ARG A 64 25.47 -46.88 1.25
C ARG A 64 24.33 -47.39 0.34
N SER A 65 23.97 -48.67 0.42
CA SER A 65 22.95 -49.28 -0.44
C SER A 65 21.52 -48.79 -0.16
N LYS A 66 21.26 -48.15 1.00
CA LYS A 66 19.94 -47.63 1.36
C LYS A 66 19.65 -46.23 0.80
N PHE A 67 20.68 -45.51 0.35
CA PHE A 67 20.54 -44.12 -0.10
C PHE A 67 20.70 -44.03 -1.63
N MET A 68 19.57 -44.09 -2.34
CA MET A 68 19.52 -43.81 -3.77
C MET A 68 19.02 -42.38 -3.98
N GLY A 69 19.83 -41.55 -4.64
CA GLY A 69 19.47 -40.17 -4.96
C GLY A 69 18.76 -40.05 -6.31
N VAL A 70 18.35 -38.82 -6.64
CA VAL A 70 17.80 -38.45 -7.94
C VAL A 70 18.63 -37.34 -8.56
N GLU A 71 18.91 -37.49 -9.86
CA GLU A 71 19.60 -36.48 -10.65
C GLU A 71 18.63 -35.38 -11.11
N LEU A 72 19.10 -34.12 -11.03
CA LEU A 72 18.34 -32.93 -11.42
C LEU A 72 18.36 -32.66 -12.93
N TYR A 73 19.46 -33.02 -13.61
CA TYR A 73 19.66 -32.74 -15.03
C TYR A 73 18.48 -33.26 -15.88
N GLY A 74 17.97 -32.39 -16.77
CA GLY A 74 16.84 -32.67 -17.65
C GLY A 74 15.46 -32.72 -16.97
N LYS A 75 15.38 -32.67 -15.64
CA LYS A 75 14.11 -32.63 -14.89
C LYS A 75 13.45 -31.27 -15.03
N THR A 76 12.14 -31.24 -14.85
CA THR A 76 11.35 -30.02 -14.86
C THR A 76 11.12 -29.51 -13.44
N MET A 77 11.52 -28.25 -13.19
CA MET A 77 11.22 -27.54 -11.94
C MET A 77 10.08 -26.56 -12.19
N GLY A 78 8.98 -26.72 -11.43
CA GLY A 78 7.89 -25.77 -11.34
C GLY A 78 8.19 -24.74 -10.26
N ILE A 79 8.06 -23.47 -10.60
CA ILE A 79 8.19 -22.36 -9.64
C ILE A 79 6.84 -21.67 -9.49
N LEU A 80 6.29 -21.72 -8.28
CA LEU A 80 5.05 -21.01 -7.94
C LEU A 80 5.45 -19.64 -7.35
N GLY A 81 5.31 -18.59 -8.16
CA GLY A 81 5.73 -17.22 -7.86
C GLY A 81 7.15 -16.89 -8.40
N LEU A 82 7.23 -15.93 -9.31
CA LEU A 82 8.47 -15.42 -9.91
C LEU A 82 8.81 -14.02 -9.38
N GLY A 83 8.68 -13.83 -8.07
CA GLY A 83 9.25 -12.68 -7.38
C GLY A 83 10.79 -12.70 -7.40
N ARG A 84 11.41 -11.87 -6.55
CA ARG A 84 12.87 -11.75 -6.45
C ARG A 84 13.55 -13.09 -6.18
N ILE A 85 13.05 -13.85 -5.20
CA ILE A 85 13.63 -15.16 -4.81
C ILE A 85 13.37 -16.20 -5.90
N GLY A 86 12.14 -16.33 -6.40
CA GLY A 86 11.82 -17.30 -7.45
C GLY A 86 12.66 -17.12 -8.71
N THR A 87 12.96 -15.86 -9.07
CA THR A 87 13.86 -15.52 -10.19
C THR A 87 15.31 -15.92 -9.91
N GLU A 88 15.80 -15.78 -8.67
CA GLU A 88 17.17 -16.20 -8.32
C GLU A 88 17.30 -17.73 -8.23
N VAL A 89 16.24 -18.41 -7.80
CA VAL A 89 16.14 -19.87 -7.80
C VAL A 89 16.11 -20.43 -9.21
N SER A 90 15.33 -19.83 -10.12
CA SER A 90 15.25 -20.28 -11.53
C SER A 90 16.61 -20.22 -12.23
N LYS A 91 17.34 -19.12 -12.09
CA LYS A 91 18.70 -18.96 -12.65
C LYS A 91 19.64 -20.08 -12.19
N ARG A 92 19.62 -20.41 -10.91
CA ARG A 92 20.46 -21.47 -10.33
C ARG A 92 20.03 -22.85 -10.83
N ALA A 93 18.72 -23.12 -10.87
CA ALA A 93 18.19 -24.39 -11.36
C ALA A 93 18.47 -24.62 -12.85
N ILE A 94 18.45 -23.57 -13.68
CA ILE A 94 18.87 -23.63 -15.09
C ILE A 94 20.34 -24.07 -15.21
N SER A 95 21.22 -23.56 -14.35
CA SER A 95 22.64 -23.97 -14.32
C SER A 95 22.85 -25.44 -13.95
N PHE A 96 21.87 -26.09 -13.30
CA PHE A 96 21.86 -27.56 -13.09
C PHE A 96 21.29 -28.34 -14.29
N GLY A 97 20.95 -27.66 -15.39
CA GLY A 97 20.35 -28.25 -16.59
C GLY A 97 18.89 -28.64 -16.41
N MET A 98 18.19 -28.03 -15.45
CA MET A 98 16.74 -28.23 -15.28
C MET A 98 15.96 -27.37 -16.28
N ARG A 99 14.78 -27.84 -16.67
CA ARG A 99 13.79 -27.06 -17.42
C ARG A 99 12.90 -26.32 -16.44
N ILE A 100 12.76 -25.00 -16.59
CA ILE A 100 11.95 -24.20 -15.66
C ILE A 100 10.61 -23.87 -16.29
N ILE A 101 9.55 -24.23 -15.58
CA ILE A 101 8.20 -23.72 -15.82
C ILE A 101 7.74 -22.95 -14.59
N ALA A 102 6.94 -21.91 -14.76
CA ALA A 102 6.50 -21.09 -13.65
C ALA A 102 5.07 -20.60 -13.79
N TYR A 103 4.45 -20.37 -12.64
CA TYR A 103 3.15 -19.71 -12.55
C TYR A 103 3.32 -18.42 -11.74
N ASP A 104 3.03 -17.28 -12.37
CA ASP A 104 2.93 -15.98 -11.72
C ASP A 104 1.91 -15.13 -12.49
N PRO A 105 0.77 -14.75 -11.87
CA PRO A 105 -0.29 -14.01 -12.56
C PRO A 105 0.07 -12.54 -12.82
N PHE A 106 1.17 -12.04 -12.27
CA PHE A 106 1.55 -10.62 -12.34
C PHE A 106 2.76 -10.37 -13.26
N LEU A 107 3.39 -11.43 -13.79
CA LEU A 107 4.56 -11.32 -14.66
C LEU A 107 4.18 -11.45 -16.15
N SER A 108 4.74 -10.59 -17.00
CA SER A 108 4.56 -10.71 -18.45
C SER A 108 5.34 -11.89 -19.01
N ARG A 109 4.84 -12.48 -20.11
CA ARG A 109 5.46 -13.65 -20.75
C ARG A 109 6.84 -13.31 -21.33
N GLU A 110 7.00 -12.11 -21.87
CA GLU A 110 8.22 -11.63 -22.50
C GLU A 110 9.38 -11.57 -21.49
N ILE A 111 9.10 -11.12 -20.26
CA ILE A 111 10.11 -11.06 -19.18
C ILE A 111 10.56 -12.47 -18.78
N ALA A 112 9.62 -13.40 -18.66
CA ALA A 112 9.94 -14.78 -18.30
C ALA A 112 10.72 -15.51 -19.40
N GLU A 113 10.34 -15.32 -20.67
CA GLU A 113 11.04 -15.91 -21.81
C GLU A 113 12.48 -15.40 -21.92
N ALA A 114 12.72 -14.10 -21.66
CA ALA A 114 14.06 -13.53 -21.61
C ALA A 114 14.94 -14.13 -20.50
N LEU A 115 14.34 -14.70 -19.46
CA LEU A 115 15.01 -15.43 -18.38
C LEU A 115 15.13 -16.94 -18.65
N GLY A 116 14.68 -17.42 -19.81
CA GLY A 116 14.66 -18.85 -20.15
C GLY A 116 13.61 -19.64 -19.38
N ILE A 117 12.50 -19.01 -18.98
CA ILE A 117 11.44 -19.59 -18.17
C ILE A 117 10.14 -19.63 -18.99
N GLU A 118 9.47 -20.78 -18.99
CA GLU A 118 8.16 -20.92 -19.62
C GLU A 118 7.05 -20.60 -18.59
N LEU A 119 6.27 -19.55 -18.83
CA LEU A 119 5.06 -19.30 -18.03
C LEU A 119 3.95 -20.25 -18.44
N VAL A 120 3.34 -20.89 -17.45
CA VAL A 120 2.26 -21.87 -17.61
C VAL A 120 1.16 -21.60 -16.60
N GLU A 121 -0.04 -22.09 -16.90
CA GLU A 121 -1.14 -22.10 -15.93
C GLU A 121 -0.83 -23.01 -14.74
N LEU A 122 -1.40 -22.69 -13.58
CA LEU A 122 -1.13 -23.40 -12.32
C LEU A 122 -1.35 -24.93 -12.43
N LYS A 123 -2.42 -25.36 -13.10
CA LYS A 123 -2.70 -26.79 -13.31
C LYS A 123 -1.64 -27.46 -14.18
N GLU A 124 -1.11 -26.77 -15.18
CA GLU A 124 -0.08 -27.30 -16.07
C GLU A 124 1.27 -27.36 -15.37
N LEU A 125 1.56 -26.41 -14.47
CA LEU A 125 2.71 -26.49 -13.56
C LEU A 125 2.69 -27.80 -12.77
N PHE A 126 1.60 -28.10 -12.07
CA PHE A 126 1.49 -29.31 -11.27
C PHE A 126 1.68 -30.59 -12.08
N LYS A 127 1.03 -30.70 -13.25
CA LYS A 127 1.12 -31.90 -14.09
C LYS A 127 2.51 -32.16 -14.67
N ARG A 128 3.30 -31.12 -14.92
CA ARG A 128 4.56 -31.20 -15.67
C ARG A 128 5.80 -31.23 -14.79
N SER A 129 5.71 -30.76 -13.54
CA SER A 129 6.86 -30.62 -12.66
C SER A 129 7.30 -31.94 -12.01
N ASP A 130 8.60 -32.19 -12.03
CA ASP A 130 9.25 -33.24 -11.23
C ASP A 130 9.62 -32.71 -9.83
N TYR A 131 9.95 -31.41 -9.77
CA TYR A 131 10.19 -30.64 -8.55
C TYR A 131 9.29 -29.40 -8.55
N ILE A 132 8.71 -29.04 -7.42
CA ILE A 132 7.97 -27.78 -7.27
C ILE A 132 8.57 -27.01 -6.10
N SER A 133 8.92 -25.75 -6.32
CA SER A 133 9.34 -24.82 -5.28
C SER A 133 8.38 -23.64 -5.22
N VAL A 134 7.98 -23.25 -4.01
CA VAL A 134 7.08 -22.12 -3.81
C VAL A 134 7.83 -20.88 -3.33
N HIS A 135 7.53 -19.74 -3.95
CA HIS A 135 8.09 -18.42 -3.68
C HIS A 135 7.01 -17.32 -3.71
N ALA A 136 5.78 -17.67 -3.36
CA ALA A 136 4.66 -16.73 -3.22
C ALA A 136 4.53 -16.21 -1.78
N PRO A 137 3.95 -15.00 -1.57
CA PRO A 137 3.51 -14.57 -0.24
C PRO A 137 2.34 -15.43 0.24
N LEU A 138 2.10 -15.45 1.56
CA LEU A 138 0.90 -16.04 2.15
C LEU A 138 -0.22 -14.99 2.16
N THR A 139 -1.28 -15.25 1.40
CA THR A 139 -2.53 -14.48 1.35
C THR A 139 -3.71 -15.45 1.45
N ASP A 140 -4.94 -14.95 1.49
CA ASP A 140 -6.11 -15.82 1.48
C ASP A 140 -6.22 -16.65 0.19
N GLU A 141 -5.72 -16.13 -0.93
CA GLU A 141 -5.68 -16.83 -2.22
C GLU A 141 -4.57 -17.88 -2.33
N THR A 142 -3.45 -17.70 -1.62
CA THR A 142 -2.32 -18.64 -1.66
C THR A 142 -2.28 -19.62 -0.49
N ARG A 143 -3.11 -19.39 0.53
CA ARG A 143 -3.28 -20.31 1.66
C ARG A 143 -3.80 -21.66 1.17
N HIS A 144 -3.04 -22.71 1.48
CA HIS A 144 -3.30 -24.09 1.07
C HIS A 144 -3.55 -24.24 -0.44
N ILE A 145 -2.89 -23.40 -1.25
CA ILE A 145 -2.93 -23.51 -2.72
C ILE A 145 -2.38 -24.87 -3.19
N ILE A 146 -1.56 -25.54 -2.38
CA ILE A 146 -1.20 -26.95 -2.57
C ILE A 146 -1.91 -27.78 -1.49
N SER A 147 -3.06 -28.36 -1.85
CA SER A 147 -3.86 -29.26 -1.01
C SER A 147 -4.02 -30.65 -1.67
N ASP A 148 -4.84 -31.54 -1.11
CA ASP A 148 -5.09 -32.88 -1.68
C ASP A 148 -5.47 -32.85 -3.17
N LYS A 149 -6.25 -31.84 -3.59
CA LYS A 149 -6.69 -31.70 -4.99
C LYS A 149 -5.53 -31.42 -5.92
N GLU A 150 -4.67 -30.48 -5.55
CA GLU A 150 -3.52 -30.08 -6.37
C GLU A 150 -2.42 -31.15 -6.34
N LEU A 151 -2.18 -31.76 -5.18
CA LEU A 151 -1.27 -32.90 -5.03
C LEU A 151 -1.67 -34.06 -5.95
N ALA A 152 -2.97 -34.33 -6.12
CA ALA A 152 -3.46 -35.39 -7.01
C ALA A 152 -3.11 -35.13 -8.49
N LEU A 153 -3.07 -33.86 -8.92
CA LEU A 153 -2.72 -33.47 -10.29
C LEU A 153 -1.23 -33.65 -10.62
N MET A 154 -0.38 -33.73 -9.60
CA MET A 154 1.07 -33.78 -9.79
C MET A 154 1.54 -35.11 -10.38
N LYS A 155 2.77 -35.15 -10.88
CA LYS A 155 3.43 -36.42 -11.24
C LYS A 155 3.58 -37.33 -10.01
N ASN A 156 3.51 -38.63 -10.22
CA ASN A 156 3.88 -39.59 -9.17
C ASN A 156 5.38 -39.48 -8.89
N GLY A 157 5.74 -39.34 -7.62
CA GLY A 157 7.13 -39.15 -7.19
C GLY A 157 7.63 -37.71 -7.30
N VAL A 158 6.72 -36.73 -7.42
CA VAL A 158 7.04 -35.31 -7.33
C VAL A 158 7.73 -34.98 -6.00
N ARG A 159 8.60 -33.96 -6.01
CA ARG A 159 9.25 -33.43 -4.80
C ARG A 159 8.88 -31.98 -4.58
N LEU A 160 8.56 -31.63 -3.34
CA LEU A 160 8.11 -30.27 -2.98
C LEU A 160 9.15 -29.55 -2.13
N ILE A 161 9.32 -28.26 -2.36
CA ILE A 161 10.20 -27.39 -1.59
C ILE A 161 9.41 -26.15 -1.17
N ASN A 162 9.42 -25.84 0.12
CA ASN A 162 8.85 -24.61 0.65
C ASN A 162 9.84 -23.94 1.60
N CYS A 163 10.47 -22.88 1.10
CA CYS A 163 11.29 -21.95 1.88
C CYS A 163 10.70 -20.53 1.85
N ALA A 164 9.39 -20.41 1.57
CA ALA A 164 8.71 -19.13 1.42
C ALA A 164 7.89 -18.77 2.66
N ARG A 165 6.70 -19.37 2.82
CA ARG A 165 5.82 -19.19 3.98
C ARG A 165 5.10 -20.49 4.33
N GLY A 166 4.94 -20.74 5.62
CA GLY A 166 4.08 -21.81 6.12
C GLY A 166 2.63 -21.60 5.69
N GLY A 167 1.86 -22.68 5.56
CA GLY A 167 0.45 -22.61 5.16
C GLY A 167 0.18 -22.31 3.69
N ILE A 168 1.21 -22.31 2.83
CA ILE A 168 1.01 -22.36 1.38
C ILE A 168 0.74 -23.81 0.93
N ILE A 169 1.49 -24.74 1.52
CA ILE A 169 1.24 -26.17 1.40
C ILE A 169 0.48 -26.59 2.65
N ASP A 170 -0.65 -27.26 2.47
CA ASP A 170 -1.39 -27.90 3.57
C ASP A 170 -0.54 -29.07 4.11
N GLU A 171 -0.05 -28.94 5.35
CA GLU A 171 0.88 -29.90 5.96
C GLU A 171 0.27 -31.30 6.14
N GLU A 172 -1.02 -31.37 6.41
CA GLU A 172 -1.76 -32.62 6.59
C GLU A 172 -1.99 -33.33 5.25
N ALA A 173 -2.33 -32.57 4.20
CA ALA A 173 -2.43 -33.10 2.84
C ALA A 173 -1.07 -33.60 2.33
N LEU A 174 0.01 -32.87 2.64
CA LEU A 174 1.36 -33.27 2.31
C LEU A 174 1.74 -34.60 2.98
N LEU A 175 1.45 -34.75 4.27
CA LEU A 175 1.72 -35.99 5.00
C LEU A 175 0.98 -37.19 4.37
N ARG A 176 -0.31 -37.05 4.08
CA ARG A 176 -1.09 -38.09 3.38
C ARG A 176 -0.48 -38.46 2.03
N ALA A 177 -0.04 -37.47 1.26
CA ALA A 177 0.55 -37.70 -0.06
C ALA A 177 1.94 -38.34 0.00
N LEU A 178 2.72 -38.07 1.04
CA LEU A 178 3.99 -38.74 1.33
C LEU A 178 3.76 -40.21 1.70
N ASP A 179 2.82 -40.48 2.60
CA ASP A 179 2.47 -41.84 3.05
C ASP A 179 1.92 -42.68 1.89
N ALA A 180 1.12 -42.08 1.02
CA ALA A 180 0.61 -42.71 -0.20
C ALA A 180 1.66 -42.89 -1.31
N GLY A 181 2.87 -42.33 -1.15
CA GLY A 181 3.94 -42.36 -2.15
C GLY A 181 3.68 -41.50 -3.39
N LYS A 182 2.65 -40.65 -3.37
CA LYS A 182 2.37 -39.67 -4.43
C LYS A 182 3.49 -38.63 -4.49
N VAL A 183 3.91 -38.13 -3.34
CA VAL A 183 5.06 -37.24 -3.16
C VAL A 183 6.25 -38.09 -2.71
N ALA A 184 7.35 -38.05 -3.46
CA ALA A 184 8.55 -38.83 -3.12
C ALA A 184 9.33 -38.23 -1.94
N GLY A 185 9.16 -36.94 -1.68
CA GLY A 185 9.76 -36.25 -0.55
C GLY A 185 9.47 -34.75 -0.57
N ALA A 186 9.70 -34.10 0.57
CA ALA A 186 9.51 -32.66 0.72
C ALA A 186 10.68 -32.01 1.48
N ALA A 187 10.95 -30.75 1.20
CA ALA A 187 11.92 -29.95 1.93
C ALA A 187 11.24 -28.69 2.45
N LEU A 188 11.14 -28.54 3.77
CA LEU A 188 10.39 -27.47 4.44
C LEU A 188 11.31 -26.67 5.35
N ASP A 189 11.41 -25.37 5.11
CA ASP A 189 12.09 -24.44 6.00
C ASP A 189 11.12 -23.66 6.90
N VAL A 190 9.83 -23.65 6.53
CA VAL A 190 8.78 -22.86 7.16
C VAL A 190 7.57 -23.74 7.45
N PHE A 191 6.82 -23.40 8.50
CA PHE A 191 5.71 -24.20 9.02
C PHE A 191 4.46 -23.34 9.25
N GLU A 192 3.27 -23.93 9.16
CA GLU A 192 1.99 -23.25 9.44
C GLU A 192 1.98 -22.60 10.83
N LYS A 193 2.61 -23.27 11.80
CA LYS A 193 2.84 -22.76 13.14
C LYS A 193 4.32 -22.83 13.45
N GLU A 194 4.89 -21.70 13.88
CA GLU A 194 6.28 -21.61 14.29
C GLU A 194 6.38 -21.10 15.74
N PRO A 195 7.04 -21.83 16.66
CA PRO A 195 7.66 -23.15 16.48
C PRO A 195 6.64 -24.27 16.17
N PRO A 196 7.01 -25.28 15.37
CA PRO A 196 6.10 -26.36 15.01
C PRO A 196 5.88 -27.33 16.16
N ASP A 197 4.82 -28.14 16.06
CA ASP A 197 4.64 -29.26 16.97
C ASP A 197 5.67 -30.36 16.68
N PHE A 198 6.67 -30.48 17.54
CA PHE A 198 7.72 -31.50 17.45
C PHE A 198 7.21 -32.94 17.54
N SER A 199 5.95 -33.14 17.94
CA SER A 199 5.31 -34.45 17.90
C SER A 199 4.83 -34.85 16.50
N SER A 200 4.67 -33.87 15.59
CA SER A 200 4.13 -34.02 14.23
C SER A 200 4.79 -35.16 13.45
N PRO A 201 4.00 -36.07 12.84
CA PRO A 201 4.54 -37.11 11.98
C PRO A 201 5.29 -36.56 10.77
N LEU A 202 4.87 -35.40 10.23
CA LEU A 202 5.51 -34.77 9.07
C LEU A 202 6.97 -34.42 9.36
N LEU A 203 7.26 -33.84 10.53
CA LEU A 203 8.63 -33.52 10.96
C LEU A 203 9.53 -34.75 11.10
N LYS A 204 8.94 -35.91 11.43
CA LYS A 204 9.67 -37.17 11.65
C LYS A 204 9.73 -38.05 10.39
N HIS A 205 9.04 -37.66 9.33
CA HIS A 205 8.91 -38.48 8.13
C HIS A 205 10.27 -38.55 7.40
N LYS A 206 10.75 -39.77 7.13
CA LYS A 206 12.09 -40.03 6.58
C LYS A 206 12.37 -39.36 5.22
N ASN A 207 11.33 -39.07 4.43
CA ASN A 207 11.47 -38.40 3.13
C ASN A 207 11.28 -36.87 3.22
N VAL A 208 11.24 -36.33 4.44
CA VAL A 208 11.12 -34.89 4.66
C VAL A 208 12.43 -34.35 5.20
N VAL A 209 12.96 -33.31 4.55
CA VAL A 209 14.09 -32.53 5.03
C VAL A 209 13.52 -31.26 5.66
N VAL A 210 13.89 -30.97 6.90
CA VAL A 210 13.39 -29.81 7.63
C VAL A 210 14.51 -28.94 8.15
N THR A 211 14.31 -27.64 8.13
CA THR A 211 15.17 -26.65 8.78
C THR A 211 14.33 -25.60 9.52
N PRO A 212 14.83 -25.02 10.62
CA PRO A 212 14.07 -24.10 11.45
C PRO A 212 14.12 -22.65 10.92
N HIS A 213 13.50 -22.39 9.78
CA HIS A 213 13.36 -21.06 9.17
C HIS A 213 14.71 -20.35 8.97
N LEU A 214 15.61 -21.00 8.25
CA LEU A 214 16.99 -20.58 8.02
C LEU A 214 17.22 -19.82 6.72
N GLY A 215 16.21 -19.62 5.87
CA GLY A 215 16.37 -18.98 4.56
C GLY A 215 17.10 -17.62 4.59
N ALA A 216 16.92 -16.84 5.65
CA ALA A 216 17.60 -15.55 5.85
C ALA A 216 18.72 -15.59 6.91
N SER A 217 19.08 -16.76 7.43
CA SER A 217 20.00 -16.93 8.55
C SER A 217 21.45 -17.03 8.10
N THR A 218 21.93 -15.98 7.42
CA THR A 218 23.32 -15.82 6.96
C THR A 218 23.90 -14.51 7.46
N LYS A 219 25.22 -14.42 7.60
CA LYS A 219 25.88 -13.18 8.04
C LYS A 219 25.59 -12.03 7.06
N GLU A 220 25.65 -12.35 5.78
CA GLU A 220 25.44 -11.43 4.67
C GLU A 220 24.00 -10.90 4.66
N ALA A 221 22.99 -11.77 4.80
CA ALA A 221 21.61 -11.34 4.85
C ALA A 221 21.35 -10.45 6.07
N GLN A 222 21.85 -10.83 7.25
CA GLN A 222 21.68 -10.03 8.48
C GLN A 222 22.29 -8.62 8.36
N VAL A 223 23.48 -8.51 7.75
CA VAL A 223 24.11 -7.21 7.48
C VAL A 223 23.30 -6.41 6.46
N ASN A 224 22.90 -7.03 5.35
CA ASN A 224 22.18 -6.35 4.28
C ASN A 224 20.82 -5.83 4.76
N VAL A 225 20.05 -6.63 5.52
CA VAL A 225 18.76 -6.17 6.07
C VAL A 225 18.95 -5.07 7.12
N ALA A 226 20.05 -5.07 7.87
CA ALA A 226 20.34 -4.01 8.82
C ALA A 226 20.69 -2.69 8.12
N ILE A 227 21.50 -2.74 7.06
CA ILE A 227 21.85 -1.57 6.26
C ILE A 227 20.60 -1.01 5.57
N GLU A 228 19.86 -1.86 4.85
CA GLU A 228 18.67 -1.45 4.08
C GLU A 228 17.60 -0.80 4.98
N ILE A 229 17.39 -1.30 6.21
CA ILE A 229 16.41 -0.69 7.13
C ILE A 229 16.91 0.63 7.71
N CYS A 230 18.20 0.72 8.04
CA CYS A 230 18.81 1.97 8.53
C CYS A 230 18.71 3.07 7.48
N GLU A 231 18.97 2.75 6.21
CA GLU A 231 18.81 3.68 5.10
C GLU A 231 17.34 4.10 4.92
N SER A 232 16.40 3.15 4.92
CA SER A 232 14.97 3.44 4.78
C SER A 232 14.44 4.34 5.91
N VAL A 233 14.84 4.06 7.15
CA VAL A 233 14.46 4.87 8.32
C VAL A 233 15.10 6.26 8.28
N ARG A 234 16.40 6.34 7.95
CA ARG A 234 17.10 7.62 7.78
C ARG A 234 16.39 8.48 6.74
N ASP A 235 16.12 7.92 5.56
CA ASP A 235 15.52 8.65 4.45
C ASP A 235 14.13 9.16 4.83
N ALA A 236 13.31 8.35 5.50
CA ALA A 236 11.99 8.76 5.99
C ALA A 236 12.06 9.89 7.03
N LEU A 237 13.03 9.85 7.95
CA LEU A 237 13.18 10.87 9.01
C LEU A 237 13.79 12.18 8.49
N LEU A 238 14.61 12.11 7.45
CA LEU A 238 15.26 13.27 6.82
C LEU A 238 14.46 13.82 5.62
N ASN A 239 13.25 13.32 5.36
CA ASN A 239 12.42 13.66 4.20
C ASN A 239 13.12 13.43 2.84
N GLN A 240 13.98 12.42 2.76
CA GLN A 240 14.70 12.00 1.55
C GLN A 240 13.96 10.88 0.80
N GLY A 241 12.63 10.84 0.91
CA GLY A 241 11.77 9.82 0.33
C GLY A 241 11.38 8.71 1.30
N ILE A 242 10.42 7.90 0.88
CA ILE A 242 9.88 6.77 1.64
C ILE A 242 10.06 5.53 0.78
N ARG A 243 10.81 4.55 1.28
CA ARG A 243 11.12 3.28 0.59
C ARG A 243 10.61 2.11 1.42
N ASN A 244 10.24 1.02 0.76
CA ASN A 244 9.88 -0.24 1.42
C ASN A 244 8.81 -0.08 2.53
N ALA A 245 7.92 0.92 2.40
CA ALA A 245 6.84 1.11 3.34
C ALA A 245 5.73 0.10 3.04
N ALA A 246 5.32 -0.64 4.07
CA ALA A 246 4.29 -1.67 3.96
C ALA A 246 2.87 -1.10 4.07
N ASN A 247 2.71 0.04 4.74
CA ASN A 247 1.43 0.70 4.96
C ASN A 247 1.36 2.11 4.37
N PHE A 248 2.36 2.56 3.60
CA PHE A 248 2.40 3.90 3.03
C PHE A 248 2.98 3.87 1.60
N PRO A 249 2.53 4.74 0.67
CA PRO A 249 3.10 4.82 -0.67
C PRO A 249 4.62 5.04 -0.64
N CYS A 250 5.34 4.32 -1.49
CA CYS A 250 6.77 4.53 -1.68
C CYS A 250 6.99 5.67 -2.67
N LEU A 251 7.75 6.69 -2.27
CA LEU A 251 7.95 7.91 -3.04
C LEU A 251 9.42 8.29 -3.03
N ALA A 252 9.94 8.64 -4.21
CA ALA A 252 11.27 9.23 -4.35
C ALA A 252 11.32 10.63 -3.73
N ALA A 253 12.50 11.07 -3.29
CA ALA A 253 12.70 12.35 -2.61
C ALA A 253 12.21 13.54 -3.46
N GLU A 254 12.51 13.50 -4.74
CA GLU A 254 12.17 14.53 -5.72
C GLU A 254 10.65 14.64 -5.90
N VAL A 255 9.97 13.50 -5.92
CA VAL A 255 8.51 13.43 -6.02
C VAL A 255 7.87 13.90 -4.72
N CYS A 256 8.41 13.54 -3.55
CA CYS A 256 7.95 14.08 -2.26
C CYS A 256 8.04 15.60 -2.22
N ALA A 257 9.18 16.17 -2.59
CA ALA A 257 9.39 17.61 -2.60
C ALA A 257 8.43 18.33 -3.57
N LEU A 258 8.19 17.74 -4.74
CA LEU A 258 7.26 18.27 -5.73
C LEU A 258 5.79 18.22 -5.25
N LEU A 259 5.38 17.12 -4.62
CA LEU A 259 4.00 16.92 -4.17
C LEU A 259 3.70 17.61 -2.83
N GLN A 260 4.71 17.93 -2.02
CA GLN A 260 4.53 18.51 -0.67
C GLN A 260 3.60 19.74 -0.64
N PRO A 261 3.70 20.71 -1.57
CA PRO A 261 2.80 21.85 -1.58
C PRO A 261 1.36 21.46 -1.97
N TYR A 262 1.19 20.49 -2.88
CA TYR A 262 -0.12 19.93 -3.22
C TYR A 262 -0.74 19.18 -2.04
N ILE A 263 0.05 18.41 -1.29
CA ILE A 263 -0.39 17.71 -0.07
C ILE A 263 -0.97 18.72 0.93
N ASN A 264 -0.29 19.86 1.14
CA ASN A 264 -0.80 20.95 1.98
C ASN A 264 -2.11 21.51 1.42
N LEU A 265 -2.16 21.84 0.12
CA LEU A 265 -3.39 22.29 -0.53
C LEU A 265 -4.55 21.29 -0.37
N GLY A 266 -4.28 20.00 -0.55
CA GLY A 266 -5.26 18.92 -0.43
C GLY A 266 -5.84 18.86 0.98
N GLU A 267 -5.00 18.91 2.02
CA GLU A 267 -5.47 18.97 3.40
C GLU A 267 -6.38 20.18 3.64
N LYS A 268 -6.00 21.36 3.12
CA LYS A 268 -6.83 22.57 3.23
C LYS A 268 -8.16 22.45 2.48
N LEU A 269 -8.18 21.83 1.30
CA LEU A 269 -9.41 21.57 0.53
C LEU A 269 -10.36 20.66 1.30
N GLY A 270 -9.84 19.58 1.90
CA GLY A 270 -10.62 18.70 2.76
C GLY A 270 -11.19 19.44 3.98
N MET A 271 -10.34 20.19 4.69
CA MET A 271 -10.76 20.98 5.87
C MET A 271 -11.82 22.03 5.51
N LEU A 272 -11.69 22.64 4.33
CA LEU A 272 -12.65 23.60 3.82
C LEU A 272 -14.00 22.92 3.52
N ALA A 273 -13.98 21.82 2.77
CA ALA A 273 -15.19 21.10 2.39
C ALA A 273 -15.99 20.59 3.60
N SER A 274 -15.31 20.03 4.62
CA SER A 274 -15.98 19.51 5.82
C SER A 274 -16.64 20.59 6.67
N GLN A 275 -16.12 21.82 6.66
CA GLN A 275 -16.67 22.95 7.42
C GLN A 275 -17.72 23.74 6.62
N LEU A 276 -17.63 23.75 5.28
CA LEU A 276 -18.60 24.41 4.41
C LEU A 276 -19.85 23.56 4.16
N PHE A 277 -19.68 22.25 3.98
CA PHE A 277 -20.74 21.36 3.53
C PHE A 277 -21.38 20.64 4.72
N GLU A 278 -22.59 21.07 5.09
CA GLU A 278 -23.36 20.47 6.18
C GLU A 278 -24.19 19.28 5.71
N GLY A 279 -24.09 18.17 6.44
CA GLY A 279 -24.92 16.98 6.25
C GLY A 279 -24.10 15.70 6.20
N ARG A 280 -24.76 14.57 5.92
CA ARG A 280 -24.09 13.27 5.80
C ARG A 280 -23.38 13.12 4.45
N ILE A 281 -22.06 12.95 4.51
CA ILE A 281 -21.20 12.63 3.37
C ILE A 281 -21.42 11.18 2.93
N ARG A 282 -21.60 10.95 1.63
CA ARG A 282 -21.76 9.61 1.03
C ARG A 282 -20.62 9.22 0.10
N GLU A 283 -20.10 10.19 -0.64
CA GLU A 283 -19.09 9.95 -1.67
C GLU A 283 -18.17 11.17 -1.79
N LEU A 284 -16.89 10.90 -2.05
CA LEU A 284 -15.87 11.89 -2.38
C LEU A 284 -15.40 11.61 -3.80
N LYS A 285 -15.48 12.61 -4.68
CA LYS A 285 -14.85 12.56 -6.02
C LYS A 285 -13.72 13.55 -6.06
N ILE A 286 -12.51 13.05 -6.27
CA ILE A 286 -11.31 13.86 -6.36
C ILE A 286 -10.83 13.83 -7.79
N ASN A 287 -10.82 14.99 -8.44
CA ASN A 287 -10.32 15.10 -9.81
C ASN A 287 -9.00 15.87 -9.80
N TYR A 288 -8.00 15.27 -10.44
CA TYR A 288 -6.67 15.84 -10.66
C TYR A 288 -6.52 16.21 -12.13
N THR A 289 -6.14 17.45 -12.38
CA THR A 289 -5.95 17.98 -13.72
C THR A 289 -4.54 18.55 -13.85
N GLY A 290 -3.93 18.39 -15.02
CA GLY A 290 -2.64 18.99 -15.34
C GLY A 290 -1.45 18.03 -15.30
N GLU A 291 -0.24 18.56 -15.20
CA GLU A 291 1.00 17.78 -15.25
C GLU A 291 1.20 16.87 -14.04
N ILE A 292 0.60 17.21 -12.89
CA ILE A 292 0.74 16.44 -11.64
C ILE A 292 0.21 15.00 -11.75
N ILE A 293 -0.65 14.71 -12.72
CA ILE A 293 -1.26 13.38 -12.89
C ILE A 293 -0.24 12.28 -13.26
N LYS A 294 0.95 12.68 -13.74
CA LYS A 294 2.08 11.80 -14.09
C LYS A 294 2.69 11.10 -12.89
N TYR A 295 2.45 11.60 -11.67
CA TYR A 295 2.97 11.05 -10.43
C TYR A 295 1.94 10.16 -9.70
N ASP A 296 2.40 9.41 -8.69
CA ASP A 296 1.51 8.76 -7.74
C ASP A 296 0.91 9.82 -6.79
N LEU A 297 -0.39 10.05 -6.93
CA LEU A 297 -1.13 11.06 -6.18
C LEU A 297 -1.79 10.50 -4.92
N SER A 298 -1.55 9.23 -4.57
CA SER A 298 -2.08 8.62 -3.35
C SER A 298 -1.85 9.45 -2.07
N PRO A 299 -0.68 10.09 -1.86
CA PRO A 299 -0.46 10.97 -0.69
C PRO A 299 -1.34 12.22 -0.70
N LEU A 300 -1.63 12.77 -1.88
CA LEU A 300 -2.52 13.91 -2.05
C LEU A 300 -3.97 13.52 -1.71
N THR A 301 -4.43 12.37 -2.20
CA THR A 301 -5.74 11.81 -1.83
C THR A 301 -5.84 11.61 -0.32
N MET A 302 -4.81 11.01 0.30
CA MET A 302 -4.73 10.83 1.74
C MET A 302 -4.82 12.16 2.50
N ALA A 303 -4.13 13.20 2.02
CA ALA A 303 -4.18 14.54 2.61
C ALA A 303 -5.57 15.16 2.56
N ILE A 304 -6.26 15.03 1.41
CA ILE A 304 -7.63 15.53 1.23
C ILE A 304 -8.59 14.85 2.21
N VAL A 305 -8.55 13.52 2.28
CA VAL A 305 -9.43 12.75 3.17
C VAL A 305 -9.10 13.01 4.64
N LYS A 306 -7.81 13.11 5.00
CA LYS A 306 -7.37 13.51 6.33
C LYS A 306 -7.93 14.89 6.70
N GLY A 307 -7.77 15.88 5.82
CA GLY A 307 -8.26 17.23 6.01
C GLY A 307 -9.78 17.29 6.15
N LEU A 308 -10.51 16.46 5.40
CA LEU A 308 -11.96 16.35 5.50
C LEU A 308 -12.40 15.81 6.87
N PHE A 309 -11.75 14.77 7.38
CA PHE A 309 -12.17 14.14 8.63
C PHE A 309 -11.66 14.84 9.89
N THR A 310 -10.52 15.54 9.83
CA THR A 310 -9.90 16.19 11.00
C THR A 310 -10.87 17.11 11.76
N PRO A 311 -11.68 17.97 11.11
CA PRO A 311 -12.61 18.85 11.83
C PRO A 311 -13.85 18.15 12.42
N ILE A 312 -14.20 16.95 11.93
CA ILE A 312 -15.49 16.30 12.22
C ILE A 312 -15.37 15.02 13.05
N LEU A 313 -14.18 14.41 13.13
CA LEU A 313 -13.92 13.23 13.94
C LEU A 313 -13.21 13.60 15.25
N GLN A 314 -13.57 12.92 16.34
CA GLN A 314 -12.84 12.98 17.61
C GLN A 314 -11.64 12.03 17.65
N GLU A 315 -11.62 11.02 16.78
CA GLU A 315 -10.53 10.07 16.62
C GLU A 315 -9.31 10.71 15.94
N THR A 316 -8.12 10.17 16.21
CA THR A 316 -6.87 10.62 15.58
C THR A 316 -6.86 10.26 14.08
N VAL A 317 -7.10 11.25 13.23
CA VAL A 317 -6.99 11.12 11.76
C VAL A 317 -5.56 11.43 11.32
N ASN A 318 -4.97 10.56 10.52
CA ASN A 318 -3.62 10.73 9.96
C ASN A 318 -3.60 10.33 8.48
N TYR A 319 -2.48 10.56 7.80
CA TYR A 319 -2.36 10.27 6.36
C TYR A 319 -2.54 8.77 6.04
N ILE A 320 -2.18 7.87 6.95
CA ILE A 320 -2.19 6.42 6.73
C ILE A 320 -3.60 5.86 6.92
N ASN A 321 -4.29 6.22 8.02
CA ASN A 321 -5.63 5.68 8.33
C ASN A 321 -6.79 6.39 7.63
N ALA A 322 -6.57 7.57 7.02
CA ALA A 322 -7.64 8.38 6.41
C ALA A 322 -8.54 7.60 5.44
N ARG A 323 -7.96 6.78 4.56
CA ARG A 323 -8.74 5.95 3.61
C ARG A 323 -9.49 4.80 4.30
N SER A 324 -8.93 4.21 5.35
CA SER A 324 -9.63 3.16 6.13
C SER A 324 -10.85 3.74 6.84
N LEU A 325 -10.67 4.89 7.50
CA LEU A 325 -11.74 5.59 8.21
C LEU A 325 -12.91 5.97 7.28
N ALA A 326 -12.63 6.31 6.02
CA ALA A 326 -13.67 6.55 5.00
C ALA A 326 -14.45 5.27 4.69
N ARG A 327 -13.75 4.16 4.47
CA ARG A 327 -14.35 2.86 4.13
C ARG A 327 -15.21 2.31 5.26
N GLU A 328 -14.72 2.38 6.50
CA GLU A 328 -15.48 1.98 7.71
C GLU A 328 -16.79 2.76 7.87
N ARG A 329 -16.82 3.99 7.36
CA ARG A 329 -18.01 4.87 7.38
C ARG A 329 -18.87 4.75 6.12
N GLY A 330 -18.51 3.83 5.21
CA GLY A 330 -19.22 3.62 3.95
C GLY A 330 -19.12 4.79 2.98
N ILE A 331 -18.07 5.60 3.09
CA ILE A 331 -17.80 6.73 2.19
C ILE A 331 -16.93 6.23 1.04
N ASN A 332 -17.49 6.24 -0.17
CA ASN A 332 -16.75 5.88 -1.37
C ASN A 332 -15.80 7.02 -1.79
N ILE A 333 -14.58 6.68 -2.19
CA ILE A 333 -13.61 7.64 -2.73
C ILE A 333 -13.37 7.27 -4.18
N LEU A 334 -13.67 8.20 -5.08
CA LEU A 334 -13.44 8.09 -6.52
C LEU A 334 -12.35 9.08 -6.90
N GLU A 335 -11.33 8.59 -7.61
CA GLU A 335 -10.22 9.40 -8.11
C GLU A 335 -10.29 9.44 -9.63
N SER A 336 -10.20 10.63 -10.21
CA SER A 336 -10.11 10.81 -11.66
C SER A 336 -8.91 11.68 -12.03
N LYS A 337 -8.31 11.37 -13.18
CA LYS A 337 -7.16 12.10 -13.74
C LYS A 337 -7.54 12.61 -15.12
N SER A 338 -7.27 13.88 -15.42
CA SER A 338 -7.56 14.49 -16.71
C SER A 338 -6.41 15.34 -17.23
N GLU A 339 -6.13 15.26 -18.52
CA GLU A 339 -5.18 16.13 -19.22
C GLU A 339 -5.80 17.43 -19.73
N ARG A 340 -7.12 17.62 -19.57
CA ARG A 340 -7.80 18.81 -20.11
C ARG A 340 -7.22 20.09 -19.51
N GLU A 341 -6.78 21.00 -20.37
CA GLU A 341 -6.50 22.38 -19.97
C GLU A 341 -7.80 23.04 -19.50
N GLU A 342 -8.00 23.10 -18.18
CA GLU A 342 -8.86 24.11 -17.56
C GLU A 342 -8.06 25.42 -17.43
N ASP A 343 -8.63 26.47 -16.82
CA ASP A 343 -7.99 27.80 -16.66
C ASP A 343 -6.65 27.79 -15.88
N PHE A 344 -6.20 26.62 -15.38
CA PHE A 344 -4.99 26.43 -14.58
C PHE A 344 -4.15 25.25 -15.06
N THR A 345 -2.81 25.39 -15.02
CA THR A 345 -1.84 24.34 -15.39
C THR A 345 -1.99 23.06 -14.57
N ASN A 346 -2.34 23.20 -13.29
CA ASN A 346 -2.68 22.08 -12.42
C ASN A 346 -3.92 22.47 -11.60
N LEU A 347 -4.85 21.55 -11.43
CA LEU A 347 -6.03 21.78 -10.58
C LEU A 347 -6.33 20.53 -9.76
N VAL A 348 -6.62 20.73 -8.48
CA VAL A 348 -7.15 19.71 -7.58
C VAL A 348 -8.56 20.10 -7.22
N SER A 349 -9.53 19.26 -7.56
CA SER A 349 -10.93 19.48 -7.20
C SER A 349 -11.45 18.36 -6.31
N LEU A 350 -12.21 18.74 -5.30
CA LEU A 350 -12.92 17.85 -4.40
C LEU A 350 -14.41 18.12 -4.54
N GLU A 351 -15.14 17.12 -5.00
CA GLU A 351 -16.59 17.11 -5.00
C GLU A 351 -17.08 16.15 -3.91
N VAL A 352 -18.02 16.61 -3.09
CA VAL A 352 -18.56 15.87 -1.96
C VAL A 352 -20.05 15.71 -2.18
N ASP A 353 -20.52 14.46 -2.21
CA ASP A 353 -21.97 14.18 -2.14
C ASP A 353 -22.42 14.27 -0.68
N VAL A 354 -23.20 15.32 -0.39
CA VAL A 354 -23.82 15.55 0.91
C VAL A 354 -25.33 15.42 0.75
N GLU A 355 -25.88 14.32 1.25
CA GLU A 355 -27.32 14.01 1.20
C GLU A 355 -27.95 14.05 -0.21
N GLY A 356 -27.19 13.65 -1.24
CA GLY A 356 -27.63 13.66 -2.63
C GLY A 356 -27.37 14.99 -3.35
N LYS A 357 -26.75 15.97 -2.70
CA LYS A 357 -26.32 17.24 -3.30
C LYS A 357 -24.81 17.23 -3.46
N LEU A 358 -24.37 17.32 -4.71
CA LEU A 358 -22.96 17.45 -5.05
C LEU A 358 -22.51 18.89 -4.77
N ARG A 359 -21.52 19.03 -3.89
CA ARG A 359 -20.88 20.31 -3.54
C ARG A 359 -19.41 20.26 -3.94
N LYS A 360 -18.83 21.38 -4.36
CA LYS A 360 -17.49 21.40 -4.96
C LYS A 360 -16.58 22.46 -4.34
N VAL A 361 -15.33 22.10 -4.08
CA VAL A 361 -14.22 23.04 -3.91
C VAL A 361 -13.08 22.68 -4.84
N ALA A 362 -12.36 23.68 -5.34
CA ALA A 362 -11.15 23.43 -6.12
C ALA A 362 -10.04 24.40 -5.74
N GLY A 363 -8.81 23.94 -5.91
CA GLY A 363 -7.62 24.71 -5.59
C GLY A 363 -6.46 24.38 -6.50
N THR A 364 -5.50 25.29 -6.54
CA THR A 364 -4.26 25.16 -7.30
C THR A 364 -3.10 25.78 -6.52
N LEU A 365 -1.90 25.64 -7.05
CA LEU A 365 -0.71 26.33 -6.57
C LEU A 365 -0.41 27.52 -7.48
N PHE A 366 -0.23 28.69 -6.87
CA PHE A 366 0.23 29.89 -7.57
C PHE A 366 1.77 29.99 -7.50
N THR A 367 2.32 31.09 -8.01
CA THR A 367 3.75 31.42 -7.93
C THR A 367 4.32 31.15 -6.53
N ASN A 368 5.52 30.58 -6.46
CA ASN A 368 6.18 30.12 -5.22
C ASN A 368 5.49 28.95 -4.51
N ASN A 369 4.69 28.15 -5.22
CA ASN A 369 3.98 26.98 -4.67
C ASN A 369 3.00 27.33 -3.54
N GLU A 370 2.41 28.52 -3.56
CA GLU A 370 1.44 28.93 -2.56
C GLU A 370 0.04 28.36 -2.88
N PRO A 371 -0.62 27.69 -1.93
CA PRO A 371 -2.00 27.24 -2.10
C PRO A 371 -2.98 28.38 -2.37
N ARG A 372 -3.91 28.17 -3.30
CA ARG A 372 -5.07 29.03 -3.54
C ARG A 372 -6.32 28.19 -3.71
N ILE A 373 -7.41 28.62 -3.09
CA ILE A 373 -8.75 28.14 -3.41
C ILE A 373 -9.24 28.97 -4.60
N VAL A 374 -9.60 28.28 -5.68
CA VAL A 374 -9.99 28.91 -6.96
C VAL A 374 -11.47 28.76 -7.29
N ASN A 375 -12.15 27.84 -6.60
CA ASN A 375 -13.57 27.56 -6.85
C ASN A 375 -14.28 27.08 -5.59
N VAL A 376 -15.51 27.58 -5.38
CA VAL A 376 -16.47 27.05 -4.39
C VAL A 376 -17.85 26.98 -5.05
N ASP A 377 -18.41 25.78 -5.13
CA ASP A 377 -19.69 25.45 -5.77
C ASP A 377 -19.89 26.04 -7.17
N GLY A 378 -18.85 25.98 -7.99
CA GLY A 378 -18.87 26.47 -9.37
C GLY A 378 -18.62 27.98 -9.49
N LEU A 379 -18.53 28.71 -8.38
CA LEU A 379 -18.19 30.13 -8.39
C LEU A 379 -16.68 30.33 -8.27
N TYR A 380 -16.12 31.11 -9.18
CA TYR A 380 -14.71 31.49 -9.14
C TYR A 380 -14.43 32.37 -7.92
N VAL A 381 -13.46 31.97 -7.11
CA VAL A 381 -12.93 32.76 -6.00
C VAL A 381 -11.42 32.66 -6.06
N GLU A 382 -10.66 33.58 -5.48
CA GLU A 382 -9.21 33.46 -5.39
C GLU A 382 -8.79 33.85 -3.98
N THR A 383 -8.50 32.88 -3.13
CA THR A 383 -8.20 33.15 -1.73
C THR A 383 -7.16 32.20 -1.16
N ILE A 384 -6.39 32.70 -0.19
CA ILE A 384 -5.35 31.95 0.49
C ILE A 384 -6.00 31.12 1.61
N PRO A 385 -5.89 29.78 1.59
CA PRO A 385 -6.52 28.93 2.59
C PRO A 385 -5.71 28.92 3.91
N LYS A 386 -5.82 30.01 4.68
CA LYS A 386 -5.05 30.19 5.92
C LYS A 386 -5.86 30.88 7.01
N GLY A 387 -5.74 30.37 8.22
CA GLY A 387 -6.20 31.05 9.43
C GLY A 387 -7.72 30.98 9.56
N HIS A 388 -8.33 32.09 9.96
CA HIS A 388 -9.79 32.19 10.05
C HIS A 388 -10.33 32.78 8.75
N MET A 389 -11.34 32.12 8.19
CA MET A 389 -11.98 32.54 6.96
C MET A 389 -13.50 32.58 7.10
N LEU A 390 -14.12 33.62 6.56
CA LEU A 390 -15.57 33.69 6.41
C LEU A 390 -15.95 33.43 4.96
N PHE A 391 -16.84 32.47 4.75
CA PHE A 391 -17.49 32.23 3.47
C PHE A 391 -18.95 32.63 3.58
N LEU A 392 -19.38 33.54 2.71
CA LEU A 392 -20.76 34.01 2.65
C LEU A 392 -21.33 33.66 1.29
N GLU A 393 -22.52 33.07 1.27
CA GLU A 393 -23.36 33.05 0.06
C GLU A 393 -24.33 34.23 0.14
N ASN A 394 -24.48 34.98 -0.95
CA ASN A 394 -25.34 36.15 -1.01
C ASN A 394 -25.93 36.37 -2.40
N TRP A 395 -26.94 37.23 -2.50
CA TRP A 395 -27.33 37.82 -3.79
C TRP A 395 -26.42 39.00 -4.12
N ASP A 396 -25.98 39.10 -5.38
CA ASP A 396 -25.17 40.21 -5.87
C ASP A 396 -26.01 41.49 -5.99
N LYS A 397 -26.13 42.24 -4.89
CA LYS A 397 -26.88 43.50 -4.82
C LYS A 397 -26.06 44.61 -4.18
N PRO A 398 -26.32 45.88 -4.53
CA PRO A 398 -25.69 47.03 -3.88
C PRO A 398 -25.83 46.98 -2.35
N GLY A 399 -24.76 47.34 -1.65
CA GLY A 399 -24.72 47.44 -0.19
C GLY A 399 -24.18 46.22 0.56
N VAL A 400 -24.15 45.02 -0.04
CA VAL A 400 -23.70 43.79 0.67
C VAL A 400 -22.28 43.92 1.22
N ILE A 401 -21.33 44.30 0.37
CA ILE A 401 -19.91 44.42 0.75
C ILE A 401 -19.70 45.56 1.76
N GLY A 402 -20.35 46.71 1.55
CA GLY A 402 -20.24 47.87 2.44
C GLY A 402 -20.83 47.61 3.84
N ASN A 403 -21.97 46.92 3.89
CA ASN A 403 -22.61 46.53 5.15
C ASN A 403 -21.74 45.53 5.92
N LEU A 404 -21.17 44.54 5.23
CA LEU A 404 -20.26 43.57 5.83
C LEU A 404 -19.00 44.26 6.39
N GLY A 405 -18.33 45.09 5.59
CA GLY A 405 -17.13 45.81 6.03
C GLY A 405 -17.40 46.71 7.25
N THR A 406 -18.54 47.40 7.26
CA THR A 406 -18.96 48.26 8.37
C THR A 406 -19.22 47.47 9.64
N LEU A 407 -19.92 46.32 9.52
CA LEU A 407 -20.18 45.44 10.66
C LEU A 407 -18.89 44.87 11.24
N MET A 408 -17.96 44.43 10.38
CA MET A 408 -16.66 43.90 10.79
C MET A 408 -15.81 44.97 11.49
N GLY A 409 -15.73 46.17 10.90
CA GLY A 409 -15.00 47.31 11.48
C GLY A 409 -15.58 47.78 12.81
N LYS A 410 -16.91 47.83 12.96
CA LYS A 410 -17.59 48.17 14.23
C LYS A 410 -17.22 47.19 15.35
N ASN A 411 -17.02 45.92 15.00
CA ASN A 411 -16.61 44.88 15.93
C ASN A 411 -15.07 44.72 16.04
N LYS A 412 -14.30 45.63 15.45
CA LYS A 412 -12.82 45.64 15.46
C LYS A 412 -12.20 44.34 14.89
N ILE A 413 -12.84 43.76 13.88
CA ILE A 413 -12.31 42.59 13.16
C ILE A 413 -11.68 43.08 11.85
N ASN A 414 -10.37 42.87 11.71
CA ASN A 414 -9.65 43.20 10.48
C ASN A 414 -9.90 42.16 9.38
N ILE A 415 -10.02 42.62 8.14
CA ILE A 415 -10.13 41.80 6.94
C ILE A 415 -8.79 41.89 6.21
N ALA A 416 -8.00 40.82 6.28
CA ALA A 416 -6.68 40.74 5.66
C ALA A 416 -6.73 40.50 4.14
N GLY A 417 -7.83 39.90 3.67
CA GLY A 417 -8.06 39.63 2.27
C GLY A 417 -9.54 39.39 2.02
N MET A 418 -10.03 39.77 0.85
CA MET A 418 -11.41 39.57 0.47
C MET A 418 -11.50 39.32 -1.03
N THR A 419 -12.23 38.27 -1.39
CA THR A 419 -12.51 37.94 -2.79
C THR A 419 -13.99 37.70 -2.97
N PHE A 420 -14.50 38.10 -4.12
CA PHE A 420 -15.90 38.04 -4.48
C PHE A 420 -16.06 37.35 -5.83
N GLY A 421 -16.82 36.27 -5.85
CA GLY A 421 -17.19 35.51 -7.04
C GLY A 421 -18.69 35.61 -7.28
N ARG A 422 -19.11 35.77 -8.53
CA ARG A 422 -20.53 35.75 -8.92
C ARG A 422 -20.74 34.94 -10.19
N ASP A 423 -21.90 34.31 -10.30
CA ASP A 423 -22.33 33.62 -11.51
C ASP A 423 -22.67 34.64 -12.61
N LYS A 424 -23.60 35.55 -12.31
CA LYS A 424 -24.03 36.64 -13.20
C LYS A 424 -24.43 37.87 -12.40
N PRO A 425 -24.46 39.08 -13.00
CA PRO A 425 -24.95 40.28 -12.34
C PRO A 425 -26.35 40.06 -11.72
N GLY A 426 -26.51 40.39 -10.43
CA GLY A 426 -27.76 40.17 -9.70
C GLY A 426 -28.04 38.73 -9.27
N GLY A 427 -27.20 37.78 -9.66
CA GLY A 427 -27.32 36.36 -9.33
C GLY A 427 -26.76 36.00 -7.96
N LYS A 428 -26.50 34.71 -7.76
CA LYS A 428 -25.80 34.24 -6.57
C LYS A 428 -24.32 34.61 -6.63
N ALA A 429 -23.77 34.89 -5.46
CA ALA A 429 -22.38 35.21 -5.25
C ALA A 429 -21.83 34.54 -3.99
N VAL A 430 -20.51 34.36 -3.98
CA VAL A 430 -19.73 33.92 -2.83
C VAL A 430 -18.71 35.00 -2.49
N SER A 431 -18.69 35.38 -1.22
CA SER A 431 -17.64 36.23 -0.64
C SER A 431 -16.77 35.39 0.28
N ALA A 432 -15.46 35.35 0.02
CA ALA A 432 -14.47 34.69 0.86
C ALA A 432 -13.57 35.76 1.50
N LEU A 433 -13.50 35.78 2.84
CA LEU A 433 -12.72 36.76 3.59
C LEU A 433 -11.69 36.06 4.47
N ASN A 434 -10.44 36.47 4.40
CA ASN A 434 -9.42 36.16 5.40
C ASN A 434 -9.48 37.19 6.52
N ILE A 435 -9.55 36.74 7.77
CA ILE A 435 -9.65 37.61 8.94
C ILE A 435 -8.60 37.26 9.99
N ASP A 436 -8.13 38.25 10.73
CA ASP A 436 -6.98 38.10 11.64
C ASP A 436 -7.31 37.34 12.93
N GLY A 437 -8.59 37.14 13.24
CA GLY A 437 -9.02 36.51 14.48
C GLY A 437 -10.36 35.79 14.37
N PRO A 438 -10.72 35.00 15.39
CA PRO A 438 -12.00 34.28 15.41
C PRO A 438 -13.18 35.25 15.52
N VAL A 439 -14.32 34.84 14.96
CA VAL A 439 -15.59 35.60 15.03
C VAL A 439 -16.53 34.90 15.99
N SER A 440 -17.07 35.64 16.96
CA SER A 440 -18.02 35.08 17.92
C SER A 440 -19.33 34.68 17.25
N ALA A 441 -20.04 33.70 17.83
CA ALA A 441 -21.35 33.27 17.35
C ALA A 441 -22.36 34.41 17.27
N ARG A 442 -22.24 35.41 18.18
CA ARG A 442 -23.04 36.63 18.14
C ARG A 442 -22.83 37.39 16.84
N ILE A 443 -21.58 37.64 16.46
CA ILE A 443 -21.24 38.41 15.25
C ILE A 443 -21.63 37.63 14.00
N LEU A 444 -21.45 36.30 13.96
CA LEU A 444 -21.96 35.46 12.87
C LEU A 444 -23.48 35.59 12.72
N GLY A 445 -24.21 35.65 13.84
CA GLY A 445 -25.65 35.90 13.85
C GLY A 445 -26.03 37.30 13.34
N GLU A 446 -25.22 38.32 13.62
CA GLU A 446 -25.40 39.68 13.08
C GLU A 446 -25.13 39.72 11.57
N ILE A 447 -24.08 39.05 11.08
CA ILE A 447 -23.76 38.93 9.65
C ILE A 447 -24.91 38.27 8.90
N LYS A 448 -25.46 37.16 9.44
CA LYS A 448 -26.57 36.42 8.82
C LYS A 448 -27.86 37.26 8.70
N LYS A 449 -28.01 38.31 9.50
CA LYS A 449 -29.16 39.22 9.46
C LYS A 449 -28.99 40.37 8.47
N LEU A 450 -27.80 40.55 7.89
CA LEU A 450 -27.60 41.57 6.86
C LEU A 450 -28.42 41.25 5.62
N ASP A 451 -28.94 42.29 4.98
CA ASP A 451 -29.74 42.13 3.77
C ASP A 451 -28.97 41.39 2.67
N ASN A 452 -29.67 40.46 2.02
CA ASN A 452 -29.19 39.64 0.91
C ASN A 452 -28.13 38.58 1.24
N ILE A 453 -27.76 38.38 2.52
CA ILE A 453 -26.93 37.24 2.95
C ILE A 453 -27.81 35.98 3.04
N LEU A 454 -27.41 34.92 2.36
CA LEU A 454 -28.08 33.62 2.35
C LEU A 454 -27.52 32.69 3.42
N SER A 455 -26.19 32.65 3.53
CA SER A 455 -25.49 31.84 4.52
C SER A 455 -24.15 32.47 4.88
N VAL A 456 -23.66 32.14 6.07
CA VAL A 456 -22.31 32.50 6.53
C VAL A 456 -21.71 31.29 7.24
N LYS A 457 -20.46 30.97 6.91
CA LYS A 457 -19.66 29.92 7.55
C LYS A 457 -18.33 30.50 7.98
N LEU A 458 -17.97 30.26 9.23
CA LEU A 458 -16.61 30.48 9.73
C LEU A 458 -15.85 29.17 9.59
N VAL A 459 -14.76 29.21 8.84
CA VAL A 459 -13.87 28.09 8.59
C VAL A 459 -12.52 28.41 9.23
N LYS A 460 -11.90 27.41 9.86
CA LYS A 460 -10.53 27.49 10.34
C LYS A 460 -9.65 26.55 9.52
N LEU A 461 -8.62 27.10 8.88
CA LEU A 461 -7.72 26.39 7.98
C LEU A 461 -6.29 26.37 8.49
#